data_AF-A0A3N4JVS0-F1
#
_entry.id   AF-A0A3N4JVS0-F1
#
_cell.length_a   1.000
_cell.length_b   1.000
_cell.length_c   1.000
_cell.angle_alpha   90.00
_cell.angle_beta   90.00
_cell.angle_gamma   90.00
#
_symmetry.space_group_name_H-M   'P 1'
#
loop_
_entity.id
_entity.type
_entity.pdbx_description
1 polymer ?
#
loop_
_entity_poly.entity_id
_entity_poly.type
_entity_poly.pdbx_seq_one_letter_code
_entity_poly.pdbx_strand_id
1 'polypeptide(L)'
;LYRTTSGTIFRFGYTGIITPDEAVAKIMSRVPDMKTTGFGTTVSDHTFEIPVAAPELAGLNNNVFVGGGRFIVNGDRSVTVEYVASRVVAVD
;
A
#
# COMPACT_ATOMS: atom_id res chain seq x y z
N LEU A 1 6.86 7.91 9.23
CA LEU A 1 6.78 9.26 8.64
C LEU A 1 7.35 9.18 7.23
N TYR A 2 6.72 9.86 6.28
CA TYR A 2 7.09 9.87 4.88
C TYR A 2 7.51 11.28 4.48
N ARG A 3 8.35 11.38 3.45
CA ARG A 3 8.91 12.65 2.98
C ARG A 3 8.73 12.77 1.47
N THR A 4 8.18 13.89 1.01
CA THR A 4 8.15 14.22 -0.41
C THR A 4 9.54 14.59 -0.92
N THR A 5 9.72 14.63 -2.23
CA THR A 5 10.98 15.13 -2.84
C THR A 5 11.25 16.60 -2.52
N SER A 6 10.20 17.40 -2.27
CA SER A 6 10.29 18.80 -1.83
C SER A 6 10.61 18.96 -0.34
N GLY A 7 10.69 17.87 0.43
CA GLY A 7 11.05 17.88 1.84
C GLY A 7 9.88 17.93 2.82
N THR A 8 8.64 18.06 2.35
CA THR A 8 7.43 18.00 3.19
C THR A 8 7.33 16.64 3.88
N ILE A 9 7.18 16.63 5.21
CA ILE A 9 7.02 15.42 6.01
C ILE A 9 5.54 15.23 6.34
N PHE A 10 5.03 14.00 6.16
CA PHE A 10 3.66 13.63 6.50
C PHE A 10 3.60 12.22 7.10
N ARG A 11 2.46 11.85 7.68
CA ARG A 11 2.22 10.48 8.15
C ARG A 11 1.30 9.76 7.18
N PHE A 12 1.69 8.53 6.83
CA PHE A 12 0.87 7.59 6.10
C PHE A 12 0.68 6.35 6.96
N GLY A 13 -0.56 5.87 7.00
CA GLY A 13 -0.97 4.65 7.66
C GLY A 13 -1.86 3.84 6.71
N TYR A 14 -1.96 2.54 6.98
CA TYR A 14 -2.86 1.67 6.24
C TYR A 14 -3.38 0.56 7.14
N THR A 15 -4.60 0.12 6.84
CA THR A 15 -5.15 -1.15 7.34
C THR A 15 -5.56 -1.96 6.12
N GLY A 16 -5.31 -3.27 6.11
CA GLY A 16 -5.59 -4.07 4.93
C GLY A 16 -6.05 -5.49 5.23
N ILE A 17 -6.68 -6.08 4.23
CA ILE A 17 -7.13 -7.46 4.18
C ILE A 17 -6.22 -8.17 3.17
N ILE A 18 -5.70 -9.33 3.59
CA ILE A 18 -4.93 -10.23 2.73
C ILE A 18 -5.81 -11.43 2.44
N THR A 19 -5.99 -11.76 1.17
CA THR A 19 -6.66 -13.00 0.77
C THR A 19 -5.70 -14.17 0.97
N PRO A 20 -6.00 -15.15 1.85
CA PRO A 20 -5.09 -16.26 2.11
C PRO A 20 -5.23 -17.31 1.01
N ASP A 21 -4.30 -17.31 0.07
CA ASP A 21 -4.14 -18.37 -0.94
C ASP A 21 -2.80 -19.11 -0.77
N GLU A 22 -2.54 -20.11 -1.61
CA GLU A 22 -1.29 -20.90 -1.56
C GLU A 22 -0.05 -20.00 -1.74
N ALA A 23 -0.10 -19.03 -2.66
CA ALA A 23 1.04 -18.16 -2.92
C ALA A 23 1.36 -17.27 -1.71
N VAL A 24 0.34 -16.69 -1.09
CA VAL A 24 0.46 -15.92 0.15
C VAL A 24 0.98 -16.81 1.29
N ALA A 25 0.44 -18.01 1.47
CA ALA A 25 0.89 -18.93 2.51
C ALA A 25 2.38 -19.29 2.36
N LYS A 26 2.84 -19.51 1.12
CA LYS A 26 4.26 -19.75 0.80
C LYS A 26 5.14 -18.54 1.14
N ILE A 27 4.70 -17.33 0.80
CA ILE A 27 5.41 -16.09 1.11
C ILE A 27 5.51 -15.89 2.63
N MET A 28 4.41 -16.05 3.36
CA MET A 28 4.37 -15.88 4.82
C MET A 28 5.23 -16.93 5.55
N SER A 29 5.35 -18.13 4.97
CA SER A 29 6.18 -19.22 5.49
C SER A 29 7.63 -19.17 4.98
N ARG A 30 7.97 -18.21 4.10
CA ARG A 30 9.31 -18.05 3.49
C ARG A 30 9.88 -19.32 2.86
N VAL A 31 9.04 -20.13 2.21
CA VAL A 31 9.50 -21.35 1.55
C VAL A 31 10.37 -21.03 0.32
N PRO A 32 11.24 -21.96 -0.15
CA PRO A 32 12.17 -21.69 -1.25
C PRO A 32 11.50 -21.36 -2.58
N ASP A 33 10.29 -21.87 -2.84
CA ASP A 33 9.57 -21.73 -4.11
C ASP A 33 8.51 -20.61 -4.12
N MET A 34 8.52 -19.70 -3.13
CA MET A 34 7.62 -18.55 -3.09
C MET A 34 7.80 -17.63 -4.31
N LYS A 35 6.71 -17.04 -4.80
CA LYS A 35 6.69 -16.21 -6.02
C LYS A 35 5.91 -14.92 -5.80
N THR A 36 6.25 -13.89 -6.57
CA THR A 36 5.47 -12.64 -6.68
C THR A 36 4.01 -12.93 -7.02
N THR A 37 3.08 -12.26 -6.35
CA THR A 37 1.64 -12.38 -6.60
C THR A 37 1.17 -11.34 -7.62
N GLY A 38 -0.05 -11.53 -8.14
CA GLY A 38 -0.76 -10.50 -8.90
C GLY A 38 -1.31 -9.39 -7.99
N PHE A 39 -1.74 -8.28 -8.59
CA PHE A 39 -2.52 -7.27 -7.87
C PHE A 39 -3.89 -7.83 -7.45
N GLY A 40 -4.38 -7.35 -6.31
CA GLY A 40 -5.67 -7.78 -5.74
C GLY A 40 -5.54 -8.88 -4.68
N THR A 41 -4.34 -9.39 -4.43
CA THR A 41 -4.05 -10.29 -3.30
C THR A 41 -4.28 -9.59 -1.96
N THR A 42 -4.08 -8.26 -1.93
CA THR A 42 -4.36 -7.44 -0.75
C THR A 42 -5.20 -6.24 -1.14
N VAL A 43 -6.14 -5.87 -0.28
CA VAL A 43 -6.88 -4.61 -0.36
C VAL A 43 -6.64 -3.82 0.92
N SER A 44 -6.41 -2.51 0.82
CA SER A 44 -6.16 -1.66 1.98
C SER A 44 -6.97 -0.37 1.96
N ASP A 45 -7.27 0.16 3.15
CA ASP A 45 -7.65 1.54 3.37
C ASP A 45 -6.41 2.34 3.74
N HIS A 46 -6.21 3.50 3.10
CA HIS A 46 -5.03 4.36 3.25
C HIS A 46 -5.40 5.67 3.93
N THR A 47 -4.69 5.97 5.02
CA THR A 47 -4.87 7.21 5.80
C THR A 47 -3.66 8.12 5.67
N PHE A 48 -3.90 9.42 5.53
CA PHE A 48 -2.86 10.44 5.44
C PHE A 48 -3.10 11.54 6.49
N GLU A 49 -2.07 11.86 7.28
CA GLU A 49 -2.09 13.02 8.16
C GLU A 49 -1.11 14.06 7.60
N ILE A 50 -1.68 15.14 7.06
CA ILE A 50 -0.95 16.21 6.36
C ILE A 50 -0.81 17.43 7.29
N PRO A 51 0.38 18.01 7.44
CA PRO A 51 0.55 19.25 8.19
C PRO A 51 -0.23 20.42 7.55
N VAL A 52 -0.76 21.32 8.38
CA VAL A 52 -1.46 22.54 7.92
C VAL A 52 -0.59 23.39 6.98
N ALA A 53 0.73 23.38 7.18
CA ALA A 53 1.70 24.11 6.36
C ALA A 53 1.97 23.50 4.97
N ALA A 54 1.30 22.40 4.61
CA ALA A 54 1.47 21.70 3.34
C ALA A 54 0.16 21.65 2.51
N PRO A 55 -0.39 22.81 2.10
CA PRO A 55 -1.67 22.87 1.38
C PRO A 55 -1.63 22.15 0.03
N GLU A 56 -0.45 21.98 -0.57
CA GLU A 56 -0.26 21.22 -1.81
C GLU A 56 -0.60 19.73 -1.68
N LEU A 57 -0.61 19.21 -0.45
CA LEU A 57 -0.94 17.82 -0.13
C LEU A 57 -2.36 17.64 0.44
N ALA A 58 -3.16 18.71 0.55
CA ALA A 58 -4.49 18.64 1.15
C ALA A 58 -5.44 17.65 0.43
N GLY A 59 -5.15 17.30 -0.83
CA GLY A 59 -5.88 16.24 -1.52
C GLY A 59 -5.75 14.86 -0.85
N LEU A 60 -4.70 14.60 -0.09
CA LEU A 60 -4.45 13.29 0.54
C LEU A 60 -5.29 13.06 1.80
N ASN A 61 -5.47 14.07 2.65
CA ASN A 61 -6.29 13.94 3.87
C ASN A 61 -7.77 14.32 3.66
N ASN A 62 -8.13 15.01 2.57
CA ASN A 62 -9.52 15.36 2.26
C ASN A 62 -10.25 14.32 1.39
N ASN A 63 -9.61 13.20 1.06
CA ASN A 63 -10.21 12.14 0.23
C ASN A 63 -9.95 10.76 0.84
N VAL A 64 -10.77 9.79 0.46
CA VAL A 64 -10.59 8.38 0.82
C VAL A 64 -9.77 7.69 -0.26
N PHE A 65 -8.82 6.86 0.16
CA PHE A 65 -7.96 6.09 -0.73
C PHE A 65 -7.99 4.62 -0.37
N VAL A 66 -8.12 3.78 -1.40
CA VAL A 66 -7.99 2.33 -1.27
C VAL A 66 -6.74 1.86 -2.01
N GLY A 67 -6.05 0.87 -1.46
CA GLY A 67 -4.91 0.22 -2.08
C GLY A 67 -5.29 -1.12 -2.68
N GLY A 68 -4.95 -1.35 -3.95
CA GLY A 68 -4.90 -2.70 -4.54
C GLY A 68 -3.46 -3.16 -4.57
N GLY A 69 -3.11 -4.20 -3.82
CA GLY A 69 -1.72 -4.59 -3.59
C GLY A 69 -1.33 -5.99 -4.05
N ARG A 70 -0.01 -6.20 -4.12
CA ARG A 70 0.67 -7.46 -4.43
C ARG A 70 1.93 -7.63 -3.60
N PHE A 71 2.36 -8.88 -3.41
CA PHE A 71 3.66 -9.20 -2.85
C PHE A 71 4.69 -9.37 -3.96
N ILE A 72 5.87 -8.79 -3.80
CA ILE A 72 7.02 -8.94 -4.68
C ILE A 72 8.09 -9.75 -3.94
N VAL A 73 8.47 -10.89 -4.51
CA VAL A 73 9.62 -11.68 -4.04
C VAL A 73 10.85 -11.21 -4.81
N ASN A 74 11.79 -10.57 -4.12
CA ASN A 74 13.01 -10.05 -4.71
C ASN A 74 14.04 -11.18 -4.92
N GLY A 75 15.10 -10.91 -5.69
CA GLY A 75 16.15 -11.89 -5.99
C GLY A 75 16.90 -12.41 -4.75
N ASP A 76 16.96 -11.62 -3.68
CA ASP A 76 17.53 -11.98 -2.38
C ASP A 76 16.51 -12.68 -1.45
N ARG A 77 15.31 -13.00 -1.96
CA ARG A 77 14.16 -13.56 -1.23
C ARG A 77 13.57 -12.64 -0.16
N SER A 78 13.95 -11.36 -0.11
CA SER A 78 13.18 -10.36 0.64
C SER A 78 11.81 -10.16 -0.01
N VAL A 79 10.84 -9.74 0.80
CA VAL A 79 9.46 -9.53 0.37
C VAL A 79 9.12 -8.06 0.51
N THR A 80 8.73 -7.44 -0.59
CA THR A 80 8.17 -6.08 -0.62
C THR A 80 6.68 -6.18 -0.92
N VAL A 81 5.89 -5.23 -0.39
CA VAL A 81 4.49 -5.07 -0.79
C VAL A 81 4.38 -3.82 -1.65
N GLU A 82 3.72 -3.95 -2.79
CA GLU A 82 3.43 -2.83 -3.67
C GLU A 82 1.92 -2.61 -3.74
N TYR A 83 1.51 -1.34 -3.68
CA TYR A 83 0.10 -0.93 -3.76
C TYR A 83 -0.10 0.09 -4.87
N VAL A 84 -1.19 -0.07 -5.62
CA VAL A 84 -1.79 1.03 -6.37
C VAL A 84 -2.77 1.74 -5.44
N ALA A 85 -2.47 2.98 -5.06
CA ALA A 85 -3.36 3.82 -4.27
C ALA A 85 -4.34 4.55 -5.19
N SER A 86 -5.63 4.27 -5.03
CA SER A 86 -6.71 4.82 -5.83
C SER A 86 -7.62 5.67 -4.98
N ARG A 87 -7.94 6.88 -5.45
CA ARG A 87 -8.93 7.75 -4.82
C ARG A 87 -10.33 7.19 -5.06
N VAL A 88 -11.14 7.10 -4.01
CA VAL A 88 -12.54 6.72 -4.12
C VAL A 88 -13.35 7.89 -4.68
N VAL A 89 -14.18 7.61 -5.67
CA VAL A 89 -15.10 8.58 -6.28
C VAL A 89 -16.50 7.96 -6.22
N ALA A 90 -17.44 8.67 -5.59
CA ALA A 90 -18.84 8.28 -5.64
C ALA A 90 -19.36 8.47 -7.08
N VAL A 91 -20.07 7.47 -7.58
CA VAL A 91 -20.71 7.46 -8.89
C VAL A 91 -22.20 7.18 -8.67
N ASP A 92 -23.05 7.90 -9.40
CA ASP A 92 -24.51 7.74 -9.39
C ASP A 92 -24.97 6.69 -10.41
#